data_AF-A0A7Y8RYA5-F1
#
_entry.id   AF-A0A7Y8RYA5-F1
#
_cell.length_a   1.000
_cell.length_b   1.000
_cell.length_c   1.000
_cell.angle_alpha   90.00
_cell.angle_beta   90.00
_cell.angle_gamma   90.00
#
_symmetry.space_group_name_H-M   'P 1'
#
loop_
_entity.id
_entity.type
_entity.pdbx_description
1 polymer ?
#
loop_
_entity_poly.entity_id
_entity_poly.type
_entity_poly.pdbx_seq_one_letter_code
_entity_poly.pdbx_strand_id
1 'polypeptide(L)'
;MGMEEFDGIYEKKAKLVGLKGGDKLCLINFCDDWIHDHYEESYIYYGRMYSPFESFHPNAVHISGYFRDDDSNAWIKVENGIARLAKEKYDGWWDSLEALLKQELNP
;
A
#
# COMPACT_ATOMS: atom_id res chain seq x y z
N MET A 1 12.21 -29.88 0.50
CA MET A 1 11.51 -28.64 0.12
C MET A 1 11.47 -27.81 1.39
N GLY A 2 12.46 -26.95 1.58
CA GLY A 2 12.52 -26.10 2.78
C GLY A 2 11.41 -25.07 2.67
N MET A 3 10.46 -25.07 3.61
CA MET A 3 9.64 -23.89 3.85
C MET A 3 10.62 -22.85 4.41
N GLU A 4 11.01 -21.87 3.60
CA GLU A 4 11.76 -20.73 4.11
C GLU A 4 10.93 -20.09 5.22
N GLU A 5 11.55 -19.86 6.38
CA GLU A 5 10.93 -19.13 7.47
C GLU A 5 10.58 -17.74 6.97
N PHE A 6 9.28 -17.47 6.98
CA PHE A 6 8.74 -16.22 6.49
C PHE A 6 8.73 -15.20 7.64
N ASP A 7 9.72 -14.31 7.66
CA ASP A 7 9.66 -13.12 8.52
C ASP A 7 8.71 -12.09 7.91
N GLY A 8 7.48 -12.11 8.43
CA GLY A 8 6.42 -11.21 8.03
C GLY A 8 6.73 -9.76 8.34
N ILE A 9 6.44 -8.89 7.38
CA ILE A 9 6.55 -7.44 7.55
C ILE A 9 5.15 -6.81 7.59
N TYR A 10 5.00 -5.77 8.41
CA TYR A 10 3.76 -5.00 8.54
C TYR A 10 3.82 -3.68 7.75
N GLU A 11 5.01 -3.30 7.26
CA GLU A 11 5.19 -2.15 6.39
C GLU A 11 6.14 -2.46 5.23
N LYS A 12 5.89 -1.88 4.05
CA LYS A 12 6.82 -1.92 2.90
C LYS A 12 6.72 -0.67 2.05
N LYS A 13 7.85 -0.27 1.44
CA LYS A 13 7.81 0.66 0.30
C LYS A 13 7.15 -0.01 -0.90
N ALA A 14 6.28 0.72 -1.57
CA ALA A 14 5.55 0.26 -2.74
C ALA A 14 5.17 1.45 -3.62
N LYS A 15 4.54 1.15 -4.76
CA LYS A 15 3.91 2.16 -5.60
C LYS A 15 2.50 1.73 -5.98
N LEU A 16 1.60 2.71 -6.06
CA LEU A 16 0.27 2.53 -6.63
C LEU A 16 0.31 3.05 -8.07
N VAL A 17 -0.06 2.20 -9.02
CA VAL A 17 0.00 2.51 -10.45
C VAL A 17 -1.38 2.41 -11.06
N GLY A 18 -1.83 3.45 -11.74
CA GLY A 18 -3.09 3.48 -12.46
C GLY A 18 -2.92 3.90 -13.90
N LEU A 19 -3.90 3.56 -14.73
CA LEU A 19 -4.02 4.12 -16.08
C LEU A 19 -4.65 5.51 -16.03
N LYS A 20 -4.24 6.39 -16.94
CA LYS A 20 -4.87 7.70 -17.10
C LYS A 20 -6.35 7.53 -17.47
N GLY A 21 -7.22 8.21 -16.73
CA GLY A 21 -8.68 8.09 -16.87
C GLY A 21 -9.29 6.83 -16.23
N GLY A 22 -8.48 5.95 -15.63
CA GLY A 22 -8.94 4.82 -14.82
C GLY A 22 -9.34 5.24 -13.40
N ASP A 23 -10.17 4.42 -12.75
CA ASP A 23 -10.63 4.59 -11.37
C ASP A 23 -9.87 3.72 -10.35
N LYS A 24 -8.92 2.91 -10.83
CA LYS A 24 -8.19 1.92 -10.05
C LYS A 24 -6.68 2.15 -10.12
N LEU A 25 -6.04 1.93 -8.99
CA LEU A 25 -4.59 1.86 -8.85
C LEU A 25 -4.22 0.45 -8.35
N CYS A 26 -3.22 -0.16 -8.97
CA CYS A 26 -2.67 -1.45 -8.58
C CYS A 26 -1.42 -1.26 -7.73
N LEU A 27 -1.29 -2.05 -6.67
CA LEU A 27 -0.11 -2.11 -5.83
C LEU A 27 1.00 -2.88 -6.54
N ILE A 28 2.18 -2.28 -6.57
CA ILE A 28 3.37 -2.83 -7.22
C ILE A 28 4.56 -2.67 -6.26
N ASN A 29 5.51 -3.60 -6.30
CA ASN A 29 6.72 -3.47 -5.50
C ASN A 29 7.51 -2.23 -5.95
N PHE A 30 8.20 -1.61 -4.99
CA PHE A 30 8.92 -0.36 -5.26
C PHE A 30 9.96 -0.50 -6.38
N CYS A 31 10.73 -1.60 -6.39
CA CYS A 31 11.81 -1.86 -7.34
C CYS A 31 11.35 -2.44 -8.70
N ASP A 32 10.05 -2.71 -8.88
CA ASP A 32 9.55 -3.33 -10.11
C ASP A 32 9.27 -2.26 -11.18
N ASP A 33 10.23 -2.03 -12.09
CA ASP A 33 10.17 -0.91 -13.05
C ASP A 33 9.62 -1.27 -14.45
N TRP A 34 9.16 -2.51 -14.62
CA TRP A 34 8.59 -3.01 -15.90
C TRP A 34 7.34 -2.25 -16.39
N ILE A 35 6.72 -1.44 -15.53
CA ILE A 35 5.51 -0.68 -15.85
C ILE A 35 5.77 0.51 -16.77
N HIS A 36 6.99 1.07 -16.74
CA HIS A 36 7.35 2.23 -17.55
C HIS A 36 7.41 1.91 -19.05
N ASP A 37 7.67 0.64 -19.41
CA ASP A 37 7.83 0.22 -20.81
C ASP A 37 6.49 -0.12 -21.51
N HIS A 38 5.38 -0.24 -20.78
CA HIS A 38 4.12 -0.76 -21.31
C HIS A 38 2.95 0.24 -21.28
N TYR A 39 3.02 1.30 -20.48
CA TYR A 39 1.90 2.23 -20.27
C TYR A 39 2.36 3.69 -20.33
N GLU A 40 2.41 4.25 -21.54
CA GLU A 40 2.78 5.65 -21.84
C GLU A 40 1.91 6.69 -21.10
N GLU A 41 0.72 6.30 -20.62
CA GLU A 41 -0.17 7.17 -19.85
C GLU A 41 -0.59 6.53 -18.51
N SER A 42 0.35 6.44 -17.57
CA SER A 42 0.10 5.96 -16.21
C SER A 42 0.33 7.04 -15.15
N TYR A 43 -0.44 6.98 -14.06
CA TYR A 43 -0.16 7.70 -12.82
C TYR A 43 0.56 6.77 -11.85
N ILE A 44 1.62 7.26 -11.23
CA ILE A 44 2.41 6.52 -10.26
C ILE A 44 2.47 7.32 -8.97
N TYR A 45 1.97 6.74 -7.90
CA TYR A 45 2.04 7.27 -6.55
C TYR A 45 3.05 6.45 -5.76
N TYR A 46 4.09 7.11 -5.25
CA TYR A 46 5.10 6.48 -4.42
C TYR A 46 4.70 6.57 -2.95
N GLY A 47 5.02 5.54 -2.18
CA GLY A 47 4.60 5.53 -0.80
C GLY A 47 4.91 4.25 -0.06
N ARG A 48 4.19 4.07 1.04
CA ARG A 48 4.35 2.93 1.95
C ARG A 48 3.03 2.26 2.21
N MET A 49 3.05 0.94 2.11
CA MET A 49 1.94 0.07 2.48
C MET A 49 2.10 -0.35 3.93
N TYR A 50 1.01 -0.25 4.70
CA TYR A 50 0.92 -0.65 6.10
C TYR A 50 -0.22 -1.65 6.30
N SER A 51 0.00 -2.64 7.15
CA SER A 51 -1.05 -3.53 7.64
C SER A 51 -1.04 -3.52 9.18
N PRO A 52 -2.19 -3.27 9.82
CA PRO A 52 -2.30 -3.29 11.29
C PRO A 52 -2.47 -4.69 11.89
N PHE A 53 -2.99 -5.64 11.11
CA PHE A 53 -3.54 -6.90 11.65
C PHE A 53 -2.83 -8.14 11.09
N GLU A 54 -2.29 -8.06 9.88
CA GLU A 54 -1.75 -9.21 9.16
C GLU A 54 -0.40 -8.85 8.52
N SER A 55 0.65 -9.59 8.84
CA SER A 55 1.93 -9.41 8.16
C SER A 55 1.87 -9.98 6.74
N PHE A 56 2.65 -9.41 5.83
CA PHE A 56 2.66 -9.83 4.42
C PHE A 56 4.07 -10.06 3.90
N HIS A 57 4.18 -10.88 2.85
CA HIS A 57 5.46 -11.14 2.20
C HIS A 57 6.07 -9.86 1.60
N PRO A 58 7.39 -9.61 1.77
CA PRO A 58 8.04 -8.40 1.25
C PRO A 58 7.75 -8.11 -0.21
N ASN A 59 7.59 -9.16 -1.02
CA ASN A 59 7.32 -9.07 -2.46
C ASN A 59 5.84 -9.29 -2.84
N ALA A 60 4.94 -9.50 -1.87
CA ALA A 60 3.53 -9.68 -2.17
C ALA A 60 2.87 -8.37 -2.62
N VAL A 61 2.06 -8.48 -3.68
CA VAL A 61 1.28 -7.37 -4.26
C VAL A 61 -0.22 -7.56 -4.09
N HIS A 62 -0.68 -8.80 -3.86
CA HIS A 62 -2.07 -9.13 -3.53
C HIS A 62 -2.28 -9.08 -2.01
N ILE A 63 -2.19 -7.88 -1.44
CA ILE A 63 -2.28 -7.63 0.01
C ILE A 63 -3.30 -6.53 0.30
N SER A 64 -3.81 -6.49 1.53
CA SER A 64 -4.77 -5.49 1.97
C SER A 64 -4.22 -4.66 3.14
N GLY A 65 -4.65 -3.40 3.23
CA GLY A 65 -4.25 -2.47 4.28
C GLY A 65 -4.35 -1.02 3.82
N TYR A 66 -3.40 -0.19 4.22
CA TYR A 66 -3.41 1.25 3.96
C TYR A 66 -2.10 1.72 3.35
N PHE A 67 -2.20 2.44 2.25
CA PHE A 67 -1.09 3.06 1.56
C PHE A 67 -1.01 4.54 1.95
N ARG A 68 0.16 4.99 2.41
CA ARG A 68 0.46 6.40 2.63
C ARG A 68 1.25 6.92 1.45
N ASP A 69 0.68 7.88 0.73
CA ASP A 69 1.33 8.57 -0.38
C ASP A 69 2.42 9.51 0.14
N ASP A 70 3.63 9.43 -0.40
CA ASP A 70 4.78 10.20 0.07
C ASP A 70 4.63 11.70 -0.24
N ASP A 71 3.98 12.05 -1.36
CA ASP A 71 3.85 13.44 -1.82
C ASP A 71 2.75 14.20 -1.07
N SER A 72 1.56 13.61 -0.99
CA SER A 72 0.38 14.25 -0.40
C SER A 72 0.15 13.89 1.07
N ASN A 73 0.86 12.90 1.60
CA ASN A 73 0.58 12.27 2.90
C ASN A 73 -0.83 11.69 3.05
N ALA A 74 -1.57 11.53 1.94
CA ALA A 74 -2.90 10.97 1.97
C ALA A 74 -2.87 9.48 2.28
N TRP A 75 -3.84 9.03 3.07
CA TRP A 75 -4.08 7.62 3.33
C TRP A 75 -5.08 7.05 2.33
N ILE A 76 -4.68 5.97 1.66
CA ILE A 76 -5.45 5.29 0.61
C ILE A 76 -5.66 3.84 1.01
N LYS A 77 -6.92 3.40 1.11
CA LYS A 77 -7.21 1.98 1.40
C LYS A 77 -6.89 1.12 0.17
N VAL A 78 -6.18 0.03 0.41
CA VAL A 78 -5.85 -0.99 -0.60
C VAL A 78 -6.51 -2.31 -0.20
N GLU A 79 -7.28 -2.89 -1.11
CA GLU A 79 -7.94 -4.18 -0.94
C GLU A 79 -7.45 -5.14 -2.01
N ASN A 80 -6.82 -6.24 -1.59
CA ASN A 80 -6.26 -7.27 -2.47
C ASN A 80 -5.37 -6.70 -3.60
N GLY A 81 -4.51 -5.73 -3.25
CA GLY A 81 -3.62 -5.04 -4.18
C GLY A 81 -4.28 -3.96 -5.04
N ILE A 82 -5.54 -3.61 -4.80
CA ILE A 82 -6.27 -2.61 -5.57
C ILE A 82 -6.72 -1.46 -4.67
N ALA A 83 -6.34 -0.23 -5.02
CA ALA A 83 -6.94 0.98 -4.49
C ALA A 83 -7.93 1.53 -5.53
N ARG A 84 -9.07 2.03 -5.06
CA ARG A 84 -10.00 2.81 -5.89
C ARG A 84 -9.81 4.28 -5.60
N LEU A 85 -9.73 5.09 -6.63
CA LEU A 85 -9.74 6.54 -6.52
C LEU A 85 -11.14 6.99 -6.07
N ALA A 86 -11.42 6.86 -4.78
CA ALA A 86 -12.61 7.46 -4.19
C ALA A 86 -12.45 9.00 -4.18
N LYS A 87 -13.55 9.73 -4.34
CA LYS A 87 -13.56 11.20 -4.17
C LYS A 87 -13.23 11.64 -2.75
N GLU A 88 -13.29 10.72 -1.78
CA GLU A 88 -13.09 10.99 -0.36
C GLU A 88 -11.65 10.67 0.02
N LYS A 89 -10.84 11.72 0.17
CA LYS A 89 -9.57 11.65 0.88
C LYS A 89 -9.89 11.49 2.36
N TYR A 90 -9.30 10.48 3.00
CA TYR A 90 -9.43 10.33 4.44
C TYR A 90 -8.21 10.97 5.12
N ASP A 91 -8.40 12.17 5.66
CA ASP A 91 -7.34 12.86 6.41
C ASP A 91 -7.27 12.35 7.86
N GLY A 92 -6.07 11.95 8.29
CA GLY A 92 -5.67 11.83 9.70
C GLY A 92 -6.33 10.75 10.58
N TRP A 93 -7.34 10.03 10.10
CA TRP A 93 -8.00 8.98 10.91
C TRP A 93 -7.08 7.79 11.18
N TRP A 94 -6.21 7.44 10.23
CA TRP A 94 -5.29 6.32 10.37
C TRP A 94 -4.23 6.60 11.43
N ASP A 95 -3.69 7.82 11.47
CA ASP A 95 -2.73 8.23 12.50
C ASP A 95 -3.35 8.12 13.92
N SER A 96 -4.66 8.42 14.01
CA SER A 96 -5.43 8.27 15.25
C SER A 96 -5.66 6.79 15.61
N LEU A 97 -5.97 5.94 14.63
CA LEU A 97 -6.14 4.50 14.82
C LEU A 97 -4.82 3.81 15.19
N GLU A 98 -3.72 4.17 14.52
CA GLU A 98 -2.39 3.64 14.79
C GLU A 98 -1.94 4.00 16.21
N ALA A 99 -2.20 5.24 16.66
CA ALA A 99 -1.91 5.66 18.03
C ALA A 99 -2.68 4.81 19.06
N LEU A 100 -3.96 4.50 18.79
CA LEU A 100 -4.77 3.64 19.66
C LEU A 100 -4.26 2.19 19.65
N LEU A 101 -3.97 1.63 18.47
CA LEU A 101 -3.44 0.26 18.35
C LEU A 101 -2.10 0.11 19.06
N LYS A 102 -1.22 1.12 18.98
CA LYS A 102 0.07 1.15 19.70
C LYS A 102 -0.10 1.21 21.22
N GLN A 103 -1.14 1.86 21.73
CA GLN A 103 -1.44 1.89 23.17
C GLN A 103 -1.93 0.53 23.68
N GLU A 104 -2.78 -0.16 22.92
CA GLU A 104 -3.34 -1.46 23.34
C GLU A 104 -2.33 -2.61 23.20
N LEU A 105 -1.44 -2.56 22.21
CA LEU A 105 -0.45 -3.63 21.95
C LEU A 105 0.80 -3.54 22.82
N ASN A 106 0.98 -2.46 23.60
CA ASN A 106 2.15 -2.22 24.43
C ASN A 106 1.72 -1.73 25.84
N PRO A 107 1.09 -2.60 26.66
CA PRO A 107 0.55 -2.25 27.99
C PRO A 107 1.63 -1.97 29.05
#